data_AF-A0A2I6QMX5-F1
#
_entry.id   AF-A0A2I6QMX5-F1
#
_cell.length_a   1.000
_cell.length_b   1.000
_cell.length_c   1.000
_cell.angle_alpha   90.00
_cell.angle_beta   90.00
_cell.angle_gamma   90.00
#
_symmetry.space_group_name_H-M   'P 1'
#
loop_
_entity.id
_entity.type
_entity.pdbx_description
1 polymer ?
#
loop_
_entity_poly.entity_id
_entity_poly.type
_entity_poly.pdbx_seq_one_letter_code
_entity_poly.pdbx_strand_id
1 'polypeptide(L)'
;MKTLKTIALTFALVTVISQVRADQTNFVQALQVRLQALKQGGTSTNRNVVTTSVNTEVINNRDITAALGPVTGNNFAPTARLVMVTPVGGGNSKVEVRDGNSKVDVTAFFVFEQVGAAVTQGTTNLRNGNSNHTTYSIQHLVLQDAFGSALTLHFDVRGLSIDNITRGDNGRLELNAEVSGSGDKNGAAMVLIGTVDITGGTTEVVTDEIPPGV
;
A
#
# COMPACT_ATOMS: atom_id res chain seq x y z
N MET A 1 23.74 12.55 -4.56
CA MET A 1 22.73 12.72 -3.51
C MET A 1 21.37 12.72 -4.20
N LYS A 2 20.63 11.61 -4.14
CA LYS A 2 19.32 11.48 -4.80
C LYS A 2 18.28 12.11 -3.88
N THR A 3 17.60 13.14 -4.36
CA THR A 3 16.49 13.80 -3.68
C THR A 3 15.31 12.84 -3.61
N LEU A 4 14.94 12.38 -2.41
CA LEU A 4 13.63 11.77 -2.17
C LEU A 4 12.57 12.82 -2.47
N LYS A 5 11.83 12.64 -3.57
CA LYS A 5 10.63 13.42 -3.84
C LYS A 5 9.47 12.73 -3.13
N THR A 6 9.08 13.27 -1.99
CA THR A 6 7.86 12.91 -1.26
C THR A 6 6.65 13.16 -2.16
N ILE A 7 5.81 12.15 -2.39
CA ILE A 7 4.58 12.29 -3.16
C ILE A 7 3.42 12.51 -2.22
N ALA A 8 2.75 13.64 -2.42
CA ALA A 8 1.46 13.93 -1.84
C ALA A 8 0.41 13.04 -2.53
N LEU A 9 -0.12 12.06 -1.81
CA LEU A 9 -1.45 11.54 -2.12
C LEU A 9 -2.39 12.74 -2.00
N THR A 10 -3.00 13.17 -3.10
CA THR A 10 -3.85 14.37 -3.10
C THR A 10 -5.14 14.03 -2.37
N PHE A 11 -5.14 14.20 -1.05
CA PHE A 11 -6.34 14.13 -0.23
C PHE A 11 -7.23 15.31 -0.59
N ALA A 12 -8.46 15.03 -1.02
CA ALA A 12 -9.51 16.03 -1.08
C ALA A 12 -9.67 16.62 0.34
N LEU A 13 -9.31 17.89 0.49
CA LEU A 13 -9.37 18.63 1.74
C LEU A 13 -10.80 18.58 2.30
N VAL A 14 -11.02 17.78 3.34
CA VAL A 14 -12.26 17.81 4.12
C VAL A 14 -12.08 18.91 5.17
N THR A 15 -12.47 20.14 4.84
CA THR A 15 -12.58 21.21 5.82
C THR A 15 -13.85 21.01 6.65
N VAL A 16 -13.76 20.19 7.70
CA VAL A 16 -14.73 20.23 8.81
C VAL A 16 -14.17 21.20 9.84
N ILE A 17 -14.81 22.36 9.95
CA ILE A 17 -14.63 23.27 11.08
C ILE A 17 -15.21 22.54 12.30
N SER A 18 -14.35 21.89 13.06
CA SER A 18 -14.62 21.48 14.43
C SER A 18 -13.35 21.73 15.21
N GLN A 19 -13.31 22.86 15.91
CA GLN A 19 -12.26 23.23 16.84
C GLN A 19 -12.31 22.31 18.06
N VAL A 20 -11.90 21.05 17.91
CA VAL A 20 -11.63 20.13 19.01
C VAL A 20 -10.44 19.25 18.58
N ARG A 21 -9.23 19.67 18.95
CA ARG A 21 -7.95 18.93 18.92
C ARG A 21 -7.66 18.14 17.63
N ALA A 22 -7.26 18.88 16.59
CA ALA A 22 -6.82 18.32 15.30
C ALA A 22 -5.44 17.63 15.32
N ASP A 23 -4.76 17.56 16.46
CA ASP A 23 -3.35 17.14 16.50
C ASP A 23 -3.11 15.62 16.66
N GLN A 24 -4.14 14.79 16.82
CA GLN A 24 -3.94 13.38 17.19
C GLN A 24 -4.96 12.41 16.59
N THR A 25 -5.40 12.60 15.34
CA THR A 25 -6.33 11.65 14.71
C THR A 25 -5.75 11.08 13.41
N ASN A 26 -5.68 9.76 13.32
CA ASN A 26 -5.21 9.02 12.16
C ASN A 26 -6.38 8.33 11.45
N PHE A 27 -6.38 8.38 10.13
CA PHE A 27 -7.24 7.56 9.29
C PHE A 27 -6.47 6.31 8.86
N VAL A 28 -7.01 5.14 9.18
CA VAL A 28 -6.36 3.85 8.96
C VAL A 28 -7.15 3.05 7.95
N GLN A 29 -6.47 2.57 6.91
CA GLN A 29 -7.07 1.78 5.84
C GLN A 29 -6.30 0.48 5.64
N ALA A 30 -7.00 -0.59 5.27
CA ALA A 30 -6.35 -1.86 4.98
C ALA A 30 -5.66 -1.76 3.62
N LEU A 31 -4.36 -2.07 3.58
CA LEU A 31 -3.61 -2.24 2.34
C LEU A 31 -3.57 -3.74 2.02
N GLN A 32 -4.18 -4.15 0.91
CA GLN A 32 -4.20 -5.53 0.46
C GLN A 32 -3.45 -5.63 -0.87
N VAL A 33 -2.49 -6.54 -0.93
CA VAL A 33 -1.72 -6.85 -2.13
C VAL A 33 -1.94 -8.31 -2.45
N ARG A 34 -2.29 -8.61 -3.69
CA ARG A 34 -2.40 -9.98 -4.19
C ARG A 34 -1.86 -10.06 -5.60
N LEU A 35 -0.67 -10.63 -5.74
CA LEU A 35 0.04 -10.77 -7.00
C LEU A 35 0.18 -12.25 -7.35
N GLN A 36 -0.11 -12.61 -8.59
CA GLN A 36 0.31 -13.88 -9.17
C GLN A 36 1.72 -13.70 -9.73
N ALA A 37 2.65 -14.52 -9.27
CA ALA A 37 4.02 -14.59 -9.75
C ALA A 37 4.20 -15.75 -10.72
N LEU A 38 4.73 -15.43 -11.90
CA LEU A 38 5.16 -16.39 -12.91
C LEU A 38 6.69 -16.45 -12.88
N LYS A 39 7.24 -17.63 -12.61
CA LYS A 39 8.69 -17.85 -12.54
C LYS A 39 9.10 -19.02 -13.41
N GLN A 40 10.34 -18.98 -13.89
CA GLN A 40 10.89 -20.08 -14.66
C GLN A 40 10.98 -21.34 -13.78
N GLY A 41 10.44 -22.44 -14.30
CA GLY A 41 10.51 -23.75 -13.68
C GLY A 41 11.73 -24.54 -14.13
N GLY A 42 11.66 -25.86 -13.99
CA GLY A 42 12.74 -26.74 -14.40
C GLY A 42 12.90 -26.80 -15.91
N THR A 43 14.14 -27.04 -16.36
CA THR A 43 14.45 -27.35 -17.76
C THR A 43 14.70 -28.85 -17.90
N SER A 44 14.06 -29.48 -18.88
CA SER A 44 14.29 -30.87 -19.26
C SER A 44 14.66 -30.97 -20.73
N THR A 45 15.56 -31.88 -21.07
CA THR A 45 15.97 -32.14 -22.45
C THR A 45 15.54 -33.55 -22.84
N ASN A 46 14.75 -33.68 -23.90
CA ASN A 46 14.38 -34.96 -24.50
C ASN A 46 14.86 -35.00 -25.95
N ARG A 47 15.91 -35.79 -26.21
CA ARG A 47 16.66 -35.81 -27.48
C ARG A 47 17.10 -34.40 -27.88
N ASN A 48 16.45 -33.86 -28.90
CA ASN A 48 16.78 -32.56 -29.51
C ASN A 48 15.79 -31.46 -29.10
N VAL A 49 14.91 -31.73 -28.12
CA VAL A 49 13.92 -30.79 -27.60
C VAL A 49 14.29 -30.39 -26.19
N VAL A 50 14.49 -29.10 -25.96
CA VAL A 50 14.66 -28.52 -24.63
C VAL A 50 13.35 -27.86 -24.24
N THR A 51 12.78 -28.30 -23.12
CA THR A 51 11.54 -27.75 -22.56
C THR A 51 11.83 -27.11 -21.22
N THR A 52 11.44 -25.85 -21.07
CA THR A 52 11.50 -25.11 -19.80
C THR A 52 10.08 -24.84 -19.34
N SER A 53 9.73 -25.28 -18.13
CA SER A 53 8.38 -25.06 -17.59
C SER A 53 8.22 -23.66 -16.98
N VAL A 54 6.99 -23.27 -16.72
CA VAL A 54 6.65 -22.08 -15.93
C VAL A 54 5.95 -22.55 -14.66
N ASN A 55 6.41 -22.05 -13.52
CA ASN A 55 5.79 -22.26 -12.22
C ASN A 55 5.02 -21.01 -11.81
N THR A 56 3.90 -21.20 -11.14
CA THR A 56 3.07 -20.09 -10.63
C THR A 56 3.01 -20.12 -9.11
N GLU A 57 3.02 -18.96 -8.48
CA GLU A 57 2.76 -18.80 -7.05
C GLU A 57 1.97 -17.52 -6.78
N VAL A 58 1.38 -17.41 -5.60
CA VAL A 58 0.67 -16.19 -5.17
C VAL A 58 1.50 -15.52 -4.08
N ILE A 59 1.73 -14.23 -4.27
CA ILE A 59 2.29 -13.32 -3.27
C ILE A 59 1.14 -12.51 -2.70
N ASN A 60 0.99 -12.53 -1.38
CA ASN A 60 0.00 -11.73 -0.68
C ASN A 60 0.60 -11.05 0.56
N ASN A 61 -0.23 -10.34 1.31
CA ASN A 61 0.19 -9.66 2.54
C ASN A 61 0.96 -10.55 3.53
N ARG A 62 0.67 -11.85 3.61
CA ARG A 62 1.39 -12.77 4.49
C ARG A 62 2.83 -12.97 4.03
N ASP A 63 3.07 -13.07 2.72
CA ASP A 63 4.43 -13.14 2.18
C ASP A 63 5.19 -11.84 2.43
N ILE A 64 4.51 -10.70 2.30
CA ILE A 64 5.09 -9.38 2.53
C ILE A 64 5.46 -9.19 4.00
N THR A 65 4.55 -9.48 4.95
CA THR A 65 4.87 -9.39 6.38
C THR A 65 5.94 -10.38 6.79
N ALA A 66 5.95 -11.59 6.23
CA ALA A 66 7.01 -12.56 6.47
C ALA A 66 8.39 -12.07 5.98
N ALA A 67 8.45 -11.37 4.84
CA ALA A 67 9.68 -10.75 4.35
C ALA A 67 10.14 -9.56 5.22
N LEU A 68 9.20 -8.79 5.78
CA LEU A 68 9.47 -7.64 6.64
C LEU A 68 9.88 -8.02 8.07
N GLY A 69 9.44 -9.17 8.58
CA GLY A 69 9.71 -9.61 9.95
C GLY A 69 11.21 -9.58 10.30
N PRO A 70 12.06 -10.35 9.61
CA PRO A 70 13.49 -10.42 9.91
C PRO A 70 14.19 -9.05 9.87
N VAL A 71 13.87 -8.22 8.87
CA VAL A 71 14.52 -6.91 8.70
C VAL A 71 14.05 -5.85 9.70
N THR A 72 12.86 -6.03 10.29
CA THR A 72 12.35 -5.16 11.35
C THR A 72 12.64 -5.71 12.75
N GLY A 73 13.26 -6.89 12.86
CA GLY A 73 13.47 -7.57 14.14
C GLY A 73 12.19 -8.13 14.78
N ASN A 74 11.12 -8.29 14.00
CA ASN A 74 9.82 -8.79 14.48
C ASN A 74 9.51 -10.17 13.90
N ASN A 75 8.70 -10.95 14.61
CA ASN A 75 8.12 -12.19 14.08
C ASN A 75 6.59 -12.03 14.02
N PHE A 76 6.09 -11.59 12.87
CA PHE A 76 4.67 -11.30 12.70
C PHE A 76 3.84 -12.59 12.59
N ALA A 77 2.67 -12.60 13.24
CA ALA A 77 1.72 -13.68 13.13
C ALA A 77 1.15 -13.79 11.70
N PRO A 78 0.68 -14.96 11.27
CA PRO A 78 0.01 -15.12 9.98
C PRO A 78 -1.25 -14.26 9.79
N THR A 79 -1.80 -13.74 10.89
CA THR A 79 -2.96 -12.83 10.93
C THR A 79 -2.59 -11.35 10.91
N ALA A 80 -1.30 -11.02 10.91
CA ALA A 80 -0.82 -9.65 10.83
C ALA A 80 -1.29 -8.99 9.53
N ARG A 81 -1.55 -7.69 9.59
CA ARG A 81 -2.16 -6.92 8.49
C ARG A 81 -1.27 -5.77 8.09
N LEU A 82 -1.21 -5.49 6.80
CA LEU A 82 -0.66 -4.24 6.29
C LEU A 82 -1.77 -3.18 6.27
N VAL A 83 -1.44 -2.00 6.76
CA VAL A 83 -2.34 -0.86 6.74
C VAL A 83 -1.62 0.39 6.26
N MET A 84 -2.37 1.27 5.61
CA MET A 84 -1.95 2.65 5.35
C MET A 84 -2.56 3.55 6.43
N VAL A 85 -1.73 4.39 7.04
CA VAL A 85 -2.13 5.33 8.09
C VAL A 85 -1.85 6.74 7.62
N THR A 86 -2.90 7.56 7.56
CA THR A 86 -2.82 8.97 7.14
C THR A 86 -3.28 9.87 8.28
N PRO A 87 -2.47 10.84 8.71
CA PRO A 87 -2.91 11.85 9.68
C PRO A 87 -4.06 12.72 9.11
N VAL A 88 -5.17 12.83 9.85
CA VAL A 88 -6.36 13.61 9.43
C VAL A 88 -6.09 15.12 9.41
N GLY A 89 -5.16 15.60 10.23
CA GLY A 89 -4.71 17.00 10.28
C GLY A 89 -3.72 17.39 9.17
N GLY A 90 -3.40 16.48 8.25
CA GLY A 90 -2.33 16.64 7.28
C GLY A 90 -1.01 16.05 7.79
N GLY A 91 -0.21 15.54 6.85
CA GLY A 91 1.03 14.81 7.14
C GLY A 91 1.30 13.76 6.07
N ASN A 92 2.44 13.09 6.20
CA ASN A 92 2.77 11.99 5.30
C ASN A 92 2.06 10.72 5.73
N SER A 93 1.43 10.03 4.79
CA SER A 93 0.93 8.68 5.01
C SER A 93 2.11 7.73 5.30
N LYS A 94 1.88 6.75 6.17
CA LYS A 94 2.83 5.69 6.50
C LYS A 94 2.22 4.32 6.29
N VAL A 95 3.05 3.30 6.11
CA VAL A 95 2.65 1.90 6.07
C VAL A 95 3.04 1.24 7.37
N GLU A 96 2.09 0.57 8.01
CA GLU A 96 2.34 -0.19 9.23
C GLU A 96 2.00 -1.68 9.02
N VAL A 97 2.79 -2.55 9.65
CA VAL A 97 2.36 -3.91 9.97
C VAL A 97 1.68 -3.88 11.34
N ARG A 98 0.45 -4.38 11.39
CA ARG A 98 -0.34 -4.51 12.61
C ARG A 98 -0.52 -5.95 12.99
N ASP A 99 -0.05 -6.29 14.18
CA ASP A 99 -0.13 -7.64 14.72
C ASP A 99 -0.61 -7.59 16.18
N GLY A 100 -1.91 -7.82 16.38
CA GLY A 100 -2.59 -7.56 17.64
C GLY A 100 -2.47 -6.09 18.04
N ASN A 101 -1.83 -5.83 19.19
CA ASN A 101 -1.57 -4.47 19.69
C ASN A 101 -0.25 -3.88 19.17
N SER A 102 0.60 -4.68 18.52
CA SER A 102 1.86 -4.21 17.97
C SER A 102 1.63 -3.46 16.66
N LYS A 103 2.27 -2.29 16.54
CA LYS A 103 2.27 -1.44 15.35
C LYS A 103 3.72 -1.19 14.96
N VAL A 104 4.14 -1.67 13.80
CA VAL A 104 5.51 -1.51 13.29
C VAL A 104 5.47 -0.70 12.01
N ASP A 105 6.13 0.46 12.00
CA ASP A 105 6.28 1.29 10.81
C ASP A 105 7.27 0.64 9.83
N VAL A 106 6.80 0.38 8.61
CA VAL A 106 7.56 -0.24 7.52
C VAL A 106 7.61 0.63 6.28
N THR A 107 7.25 1.92 6.41
CA THR A 107 7.10 2.85 5.29
C THR A 107 8.32 2.90 4.38
N ALA A 108 9.52 2.83 4.96
CA ALA A 108 10.76 2.94 4.19
C ALA A 108 10.99 1.80 3.18
N PHE A 109 10.35 0.64 3.38
CA PHE A 109 10.42 -0.49 2.45
C PHE A 109 9.46 -0.35 1.27
N PHE A 110 8.55 0.63 1.31
CA PHE A 110 7.56 0.84 0.26
C PHE A 110 7.80 2.16 -0.48
N VAL A 111 7.56 2.12 -1.79
CA VAL A 111 7.42 3.33 -2.60
C VAL A 111 6.03 3.32 -3.22
N PHE A 112 5.27 4.38 -2.99
CA PHE A 112 3.99 4.63 -3.65
C PHE A 112 4.15 5.89 -4.49
N GLU A 113 3.88 5.79 -5.78
CA GLU A 113 3.86 6.97 -6.66
C GLU A 113 2.69 6.94 -7.62
N GLN A 114 2.06 8.11 -7.78
CA GLN A 114 1.21 8.37 -8.93
C GLN A 114 2.10 8.69 -10.12
N VAL A 115 1.96 7.92 -11.19
CA VAL A 115 2.68 8.14 -12.45
C VAL A 115 1.84 9.02 -13.36
N GLY A 116 2.35 10.23 -13.63
CA GLY A 116 1.68 11.18 -14.52
C GLY A 116 0.50 11.92 -13.85
N ALA A 117 -0.27 12.61 -14.68
CA ALA A 117 -1.44 13.35 -14.23
C ALA A 117 -2.64 12.42 -14.02
N ALA A 118 -3.37 12.62 -12.92
CA ALA A 118 -4.65 11.97 -12.71
C ALA A 118 -5.76 12.65 -13.51
N VAL A 119 -6.77 11.87 -13.91
CA VAL A 119 -7.97 12.34 -14.58
C VAL A 119 -9.14 12.20 -13.64
N THR A 120 -9.77 13.32 -13.27
CA THR A 120 -10.90 13.33 -12.33
C THR A 120 -12.18 13.71 -13.05
N GLN A 121 -13.23 12.92 -12.85
CA GLN A 121 -14.60 13.27 -13.16
C GLN A 121 -15.37 13.50 -11.86
N GLY A 122 -16.36 14.38 -11.86
CA GLY A 122 -17.21 14.54 -10.70
C GLY A 122 -18.42 15.41 -10.93
N THR A 123 -19.39 15.27 -10.04
CA THR A 123 -20.57 16.12 -9.96
C THR A 123 -20.69 16.67 -8.55
N THR A 124 -20.98 17.97 -8.44
CA THR A 124 -21.25 18.61 -7.15
C THR A 124 -22.62 19.25 -7.21
N ASN A 125 -23.50 18.85 -6.30
CA ASN A 125 -24.79 19.48 -6.10
C ASN A 125 -24.60 20.72 -5.22
N LEU A 126 -24.65 21.90 -5.85
CA LEU A 126 -24.42 23.18 -5.16
C LEU A 126 -25.50 23.51 -4.12
N ARG A 127 -26.66 22.86 -4.15
CA ARG A 127 -27.77 23.11 -3.21
C ARG A 127 -27.56 22.46 -1.85
N ASN A 128 -27.03 21.25 -1.82
CA ASN A 128 -26.82 20.49 -0.58
C ASN A 128 -25.33 20.20 -0.30
N GLY A 129 -24.43 20.58 -1.20
CA GLY A 129 -22.99 20.38 -1.05
C GLY A 129 -22.54 18.93 -1.27
N ASN A 130 -23.44 18.02 -1.66
CA ASN A 130 -23.08 16.64 -1.95
C ASN A 130 -22.27 16.59 -3.24
N SER A 131 -21.25 15.75 -3.25
CA SER A 131 -20.43 15.56 -4.43
C SER A 131 -20.02 14.11 -4.59
N ASN A 132 -19.88 13.69 -5.84
CA ASN A 132 -19.34 12.40 -6.20
C ASN A 132 -18.20 12.62 -7.18
N HIS A 133 -17.03 12.11 -6.88
CA HIS A 133 -15.84 12.21 -7.70
C HIS A 133 -15.29 10.82 -7.97
N THR A 134 -14.87 10.58 -9.20
CA THR A 134 -14.07 9.41 -9.57
C THR A 134 -12.76 9.92 -10.14
N THR A 135 -11.65 9.43 -9.62
CA THR A 135 -10.31 9.77 -10.08
C THR A 135 -9.66 8.52 -10.69
N TYR A 136 -9.19 8.66 -11.92
CA TYR A 136 -8.41 7.67 -12.63
C TYR A 136 -6.95 8.07 -12.61
N SER A 137 -6.07 7.15 -12.20
CA SER A 137 -4.65 7.43 -12.08
C SER A 137 -3.81 6.19 -12.38
N ILE A 138 -2.56 6.36 -12.79
CA ILE A 138 -1.62 5.25 -12.84
C ILE A 138 -0.88 5.24 -11.51
N GLN A 139 -0.92 4.12 -10.81
CA GLN A 139 -0.23 3.91 -9.55
C GLN A 139 0.98 3.01 -9.78
N HIS A 140 2.05 3.28 -9.07
CA HIS A 140 3.25 2.47 -9.02
C HIS A 140 3.58 2.17 -7.56
N LEU A 141 3.75 0.88 -7.29
CA LEU A 141 4.05 0.35 -5.98
C LEU A 141 5.33 -0.47 -6.06
N VAL A 142 6.26 -0.15 -5.17
CA VAL A 142 7.50 -0.92 -4.99
C VAL A 142 7.58 -1.45 -3.57
N LEU A 143 8.00 -2.71 -3.42
CA LEU A 143 8.57 -3.26 -2.20
C LEU A 143 10.08 -3.45 -2.43
N GLN A 144 10.89 -2.74 -1.65
CA GLN A 144 12.33 -2.63 -1.82
C GLN A 144 13.08 -2.68 -0.49
N ASP A 145 14.40 -2.88 -0.57
CA ASP A 145 15.31 -2.76 0.56
C ASP A 145 15.24 -1.38 1.22
N ALA A 146 15.44 -1.36 2.54
CA ALA A 146 15.55 -0.14 3.31
C ALA A 146 16.60 -0.27 4.42
N PHE A 147 17.22 0.86 4.77
CA PHE A 147 18.18 0.96 5.89
C PHE A 147 19.33 -0.06 5.86
N GLY A 148 19.76 -0.49 4.66
CA GLY A 148 20.81 -1.49 4.50
C GLY A 148 20.40 -2.93 4.82
N SER A 149 19.11 -3.17 5.03
CA SER A 149 18.54 -4.51 5.23
C SER A 149 17.92 -5.02 3.94
N ALA A 150 18.37 -6.20 3.49
CA ALA A 150 17.89 -6.83 2.27
C ALA A 150 16.61 -7.64 2.51
N LEU A 151 15.58 -7.44 1.71
CA LEU A 151 14.37 -8.25 1.75
C LEU A 151 14.56 -9.56 0.97
N THR A 152 13.82 -10.59 1.39
CA THR A 152 13.69 -11.83 0.61
C THR A 152 12.65 -11.73 -0.49
N LEU A 153 11.96 -10.60 -0.61
CA LEU A 153 10.87 -10.37 -1.54
C LEU A 153 10.92 -8.92 -2.01
N HIS A 154 10.99 -8.74 -3.32
CA HIS A 154 10.89 -7.44 -3.97
C HIS A 154 9.83 -7.48 -5.06
N PHE A 155 9.21 -6.33 -5.30
CA PHE A 155 8.40 -6.13 -6.49
C PHE A 155 8.35 -4.65 -6.87
N ASP A 156 8.20 -4.41 -8.17
CA ASP A 156 7.90 -3.11 -8.81
C ASP A 156 6.72 -3.39 -9.74
N VAL A 157 5.55 -2.85 -9.38
CA VAL A 157 4.30 -3.08 -10.10
C VAL A 157 3.57 -1.78 -10.37
N ARG A 158 2.96 -1.68 -11.54
CA ARG A 158 2.25 -0.49 -12.00
C ARG A 158 0.90 -0.85 -12.57
N GLY A 159 -0.08 0.03 -12.39
CA GLY A 159 -1.45 -0.26 -12.78
C GLY A 159 -2.35 0.95 -12.85
N LEU A 160 -3.47 0.78 -13.54
CA LEU A 160 -4.56 1.75 -13.51
C LEU A 160 -5.30 1.60 -12.18
N SER A 161 -5.47 2.72 -11.48
CA SER A 161 -6.31 2.85 -10.30
C SER A 161 -7.58 3.63 -10.61
N ILE A 162 -8.66 3.24 -9.94
CA ILE A 162 -9.94 3.94 -9.93
C ILE A 162 -10.31 4.25 -8.49
N ASP A 163 -10.29 5.53 -8.14
CA ASP A 163 -10.60 6.00 -6.79
C ASP A 163 -11.99 6.64 -6.82
N ASN A 164 -12.92 6.19 -5.96
CA ASN A 164 -14.25 6.79 -5.84
C ASN A 164 -14.39 7.52 -4.52
N ILE A 165 -14.77 8.80 -4.57
CA ILE A 165 -14.98 9.66 -3.41
C ILE A 165 -16.41 10.19 -3.46
N THR A 166 -17.27 9.68 -2.57
CA THR A 166 -18.62 10.20 -2.38
C THR A 166 -18.70 10.99 -1.07
N ARG A 167 -19.05 12.27 -1.15
CA ARG A 167 -19.28 13.13 0.01
C ARG A 167 -20.68 12.85 0.56
N GLY A 168 -20.74 12.14 1.68
CA GLY A 168 -21.98 11.74 2.38
C GLY A 168 -21.77 10.53 3.31
N ASP A 169 -20.84 9.63 2.95
CA ASP A 169 -20.55 8.39 3.68
C ASP A 169 -19.13 8.41 4.25
N ASN A 170 -18.90 9.16 5.34
CA ASN A 170 -17.66 9.13 6.16
C ASN A 170 -16.31 9.11 5.41
N GLY A 171 -16.26 9.57 4.16
CA GLY A 171 -15.04 9.56 3.34
C GLY A 171 -14.45 8.17 3.11
N ARG A 172 -15.27 7.18 2.70
CA ARG A 172 -14.73 5.90 2.20
C ARG A 172 -13.85 6.18 0.97
N LEU A 173 -12.53 6.02 1.16
CA LEU A 173 -11.56 6.00 0.07
C LEU A 173 -11.30 4.54 -0.26
N GLU A 174 -11.76 4.12 -1.43
CA GLU A 174 -11.46 2.79 -1.98
C GLU A 174 -10.58 3.01 -3.21
N LEU A 175 -9.36 2.48 -3.13
CA LEU A 175 -8.43 2.39 -4.25
C LEU A 175 -8.40 0.92 -4.67
N ASN A 176 -8.66 0.66 -5.94
CA ASN A 176 -8.47 -0.64 -6.57
C ASN A 176 -7.62 -0.44 -7.82
N ALA A 177 -6.46 -1.10 -7.85
CA ALA A 177 -5.54 -1.05 -8.97
C ALA A 177 -5.24 -2.44 -9.51
N GLU A 178 -5.46 -2.64 -10.80
CA GLU A 178 -4.97 -3.80 -11.54
C GLU A 178 -3.53 -3.51 -11.98
N VAL A 179 -2.59 -4.28 -11.44
CA VAL A 179 -1.15 -4.00 -11.59
C VAL A 179 -0.43 -5.13 -12.30
N SER A 180 0.64 -4.77 -13.00
CA SER A 180 1.61 -5.72 -13.55
C SER A 180 3.02 -5.19 -13.39
N GLY A 181 4.00 -6.09 -13.39
CA GLY A 181 5.40 -5.70 -13.24
C GLY A 181 6.31 -6.89 -13.01
N SER A 182 7.35 -6.68 -12.22
CA SER A 182 8.39 -7.68 -11.98
C SER A 182 8.89 -7.62 -10.55
N GLY A 183 9.59 -8.67 -10.13
CA GLY A 183 10.23 -8.72 -8.84
C GLY A 183 11.11 -9.94 -8.70
N ASP A 184 11.50 -10.23 -7.47
CA ASP A 184 12.13 -11.49 -7.12
C ASP A 184 11.68 -11.98 -5.74
N LYS A 185 11.76 -13.29 -5.54
CA LYS A 185 11.58 -13.93 -4.23
C LYS A 185 12.78 -14.84 -3.98
N ASN A 186 13.55 -14.55 -2.94
CA ASN A 186 14.83 -15.20 -2.63
C ASN A 186 15.80 -15.18 -3.83
N GLY A 187 15.84 -14.07 -4.58
CA GLY A 187 16.68 -13.92 -5.77
C GLY A 187 16.17 -14.63 -7.04
N ALA A 188 15.04 -15.35 -6.97
CA ALA A 188 14.41 -15.92 -8.15
C ALA A 188 13.51 -14.87 -8.82
N ALA A 189 13.90 -14.42 -10.01
CA ALA A 189 13.14 -13.44 -10.79
C ALA A 189 11.75 -13.96 -11.18
N MET A 190 10.78 -13.04 -11.18
CA MET A 190 9.38 -13.33 -11.47
C MET A 190 8.70 -12.18 -12.21
N VAL A 191 7.74 -12.54 -13.05
CA VAL A 191 6.76 -11.61 -13.65
C VAL A 191 5.52 -11.60 -12.77
N LEU A 192 4.99 -10.42 -12.49
CA LEU A 192 3.91 -10.20 -11.54
C LEU A 192 2.69 -9.60 -12.22
N ILE A 193 1.50 -10.11 -11.88
CA ILE A 193 0.21 -9.56 -12.30
C ILE A 193 -0.78 -9.74 -11.14
N GLY A 194 -1.59 -8.75 -10.83
CA GLY A 194 -2.60 -8.89 -9.79
C GLY A 194 -3.25 -7.58 -9.38
N THR A 195 -3.62 -7.47 -8.10
CA THR A 195 -4.30 -6.30 -7.56
C THR A 195 -3.58 -5.71 -6.35
N VAL A 196 -3.72 -4.40 -6.22
CA VAL A 196 -3.40 -3.63 -5.01
C VAL A 196 -4.65 -2.85 -4.64
N ASP A 197 -5.13 -3.08 -3.42
CA ASP A 197 -6.37 -2.52 -2.91
C ASP A 197 -6.12 -1.78 -1.60
N ILE A 198 -6.60 -0.53 -1.49
CA ILE A 198 -6.67 0.19 -0.23
C ILE A 198 -8.15 0.37 0.10
N THR A 199 -8.62 -0.27 1.17
CA THR A 199 -10.05 -0.36 1.46
C THR A 199 -10.37 -0.09 2.92
N GLY A 200 -11.63 0.23 3.15
CA GLY A 200 -12.15 0.56 4.47
C GLY A 200 -11.65 1.92 4.97
N GLY A 201 -11.69 2.09 6.28
CA GLY A 201 -11.34 3.35 6.92
C GLY A 201 -11.84 3.39 8.36
N THR A 202 -10.91 3.42 9.31
CA THR A 202 -11.22 3.65 10.72
C THR A 202 -10.41 4.82 11.23
N THR A 203 -11.07 5.70 11.96
CA THR A 203 -10.44 6.84 12.61
C THR A 203 -9.91 6.40 13.98
N GLU A 204 -8.62 6.56 14.21
CA GLU A 204 -7.94 6.23 15.47
C GLU A 204 -7.36 7.49 16.11
N VAL A 205 -7.56 7.64 17.42
CA VAL A 205 -6.90 8.71 18.18
C VAL A 205 -5.49 8.27 18.56
N VAL A 206 -4.49 9.09 18.24
CA VAL A 206 -3.12 8.96 18.74
C VAL A 206 -3.16 9.26 20.23
N THR A 207 -3.10 8.22 21.04
CA THR A 207 -2.86 8.38 22.47
C THR A 207 -1.35 8.46 22.63
N ASP A 208 -0.82 9.65 22.85
CA ASP A 208 0.52 9.76 23.42
C ASP A 208 0.47 9.07 24.78
N GLU A 209 1.24 7.99 24.96
CA GLU A 209 1.51 7.46 26.28
C GLU A 209 2.16 8.58 27.09
N ILE A 210 1.41 9.17 28.03
CA ILE A 210 2.01 9.96 29.10
C ILE A 210 2.91 8.99 29.87
N PRO A 211 4.24 9.19 29.92
CA PRO A 211 5.09 8.36 30.76
C PRO A 211 4.56 8.47 32.21
N PRO A 212 4.38 7.37 32.93
CA PRO A 212 4.01 7.46 34.34
C PRO A 212 5.14 8.13 35.12
N GLY A 213 4.95 9.39 35.48
CA GLY A 213 5.73 10.09 36.51
C GLY A 213 6.64 11.22 36.03
N VAL A 214 6.06 12.42 35.87
CA VAL A 214 6.75 13.69 36.21
C VAL A 214 5.99 14.32 37.36
#